data_AF-A0A2N5KAS4-F1
#
_entry.id   AF-A0A2N5KAS4-F1
#
_cell.length_a   1.000
_cell.length_b   1.000
_cell.length_c   1.000
_cell.angle_alpha   90.00
_cell.angle_beta   90.00
_cell.angle_gamma   90.00
#
_symmetry.space_group_name_H-M   'P 1'
#
loop_
_entity.id
_entity.type
_entity.pdbx_description
1 polymer ?
#
loop_
_entity_poly.entity_id
_entity_poly.type
_entity_poly.pdbx_seq_one_letter_code
_entity_poly.pdbx_strand_id
1 'polypeptide(L)'
;MRKKIFVDLDRTLFDTDVFIAAVWHYLGKKYPIDTEVEKARAKQYYTYDQDLYNYHFFDHIRALAIGDVQTIRFELSLYLREQSLLYNDTQKGLAALKELGGATILTFGNEEYQRFKIACVPELAWLPVEIVQQHKRHFFSENYTQPCILIDDKDLYGQLPSTVEFIKIDRTQPRPIMDRGGYRSIRALANIREIVENEV
;
A
#
# COMPACT_ATOMS: atom_id res chain seq x y z
N MET A 1 14.14 -23.72 2.87
CA MET A 1 13.00 -23.34 2.00
C MET A 1 12.91 -21.82 2.05
N ARG A 2 12.83 -21.11 0.91
CA ARG A 2 12.73 -19.63 0.94
C ARG A 2 11.32 -19.24 1.42
N LYS A 3 11.23 -18.32 2.39
CA LYS A 3 9.96 -17.80 2.94
C LYS A 3 9.24 -16.98 1.86
N LYS A 4 7.91 -17.09 1.73
CA LYS A 4 7.11 -16.19 0.87
C LYS A 4 7.13 -14.78 1.49
N ILE A 5 7.28 -13.74 0.67
CA ILE A 5 7.30 -12.35 1.14
C ILE A 5 6.03 -11.63 0.68
N PHE A 6 5.34 -11.01 1.64
CA PHE A 6 4.24 -10.09 1.42
C PHE A 6 4.69 -8.67 1.73
N VAL A 7 4.26 -7.73 0.91
CA VAL A 7 4.57 -6.31 1.08
C VAL A 7 3.29 -5.50 0.97
N ASP A 8 3.03 -4.63 1.94
CA ASP A 8 1.91 -3.70 1.85
C ASP A 8 2.10 -2.69 0.73
N LEU A 9 1.00 -2.12 0.25
CA LEU A 9 1.04 -1.07 -0.76
C LEU A 9 1.19 0.31 -0.13
N ASP A 10 0.27 0.68 0.74
CA ASP A 10 0.01 2.08 1.11
C ASP A 10 1.02 2.54 2.16
N ARG A 11 1.74 3.63 1.90
CA ARG A 11 2.84 4.13 2.75
C ARG A 11 4.04 3.18 2.91
N THR A 12 3.95 1.98 2.34
CA THR A 12 5.03 1.00 2.22
C THR A 12 5.76 1.14 0.88
N LEU A 13 5.09 0.79 -0.22
CA LEU A 13 5.63 0.97 -1.59
C LEU A 13 5.23 2.32 -2.17
N PHE A 14 3.96 2.69 -1.92
CA PHE A 14 3.20 3.73 -2.60
C PHE A 14 2.97 4.92 -1.67
N ASP A 15 3.40 6.11 -2.09
CA ASP A 15 3.19 7.35 -1.35
C ASP A 15 1.73 7.79 -1.52
N THR A 16 0.90 7.34 -0.56
CA THR A 16 -0.54 7.60 -0.58
C THR A 16 -0.85 9.10 -0.40
N ASP A 17 -0.01 9.84 0.30
CA ASP A 17 -0.24 11.26 0.55
C ASP A 17 0.01 12.07 -0.74
N VAL A 18 1.09 11.75 -1.47
CA VAL A 18 1.36 12.31 -2.81
C VAL A 18 0.23 11.97 -3.80
N PHE A 19 -0.23 10.71 -3.81
CA PHE A 19 -1.35 10.31 -4.66
C PHE A 19 -2.62 11.09 -4.38
N ILE A 20 -3.03 11.20 -3.11
CA ILE A 20 -4.25 11.92 -2.74
C ILE A 20 -4.13 13.40 -3.13
N ALA A 21 -2.97 14.02 -2.88
CA ALA A 21 -2.72 15.40 -3.28
C ALA A 21 -2.85 15.59 -4.81
N ALA A 22 -2.24 14.69 -5.59
CA ALA A 22 -2.29 14.72 -7.05
C ALA A 22 -3.71 14.53 -7.60
N VAL A 23 -4.47 13.58 -7.04
CA VAL A 23 -5.86 13.32 -7.42
C VAL A 23 -6.71 14.58 -7.26
N TRP A 24 -6.70 15.17 -6.08
CA TRP A 24 -7.53 16.34 -5.82
C TRP A 24 -7.03 17.58 -6.57
N HIS A 25 -5.73 17.72 -6.77
CA HIS A 25 -5.18 18.77 -7.61
C HIS A 25 -5.70 18.69 -9.05
N TYR A 26 -5.68 17.49 -9.65
CA TYR A 26 -6.21 17.26 -10.99
C TYR A 26 -7.70 17.60 -11.07
N LEU A 27 -8.50 17.05 -10.15
CA LEU A 27 -9.94 17.23 -10.18
C LEU A 27 -10.35 18.70 -9.99
N GLY A 28 -9.70 19.42 -9.06
CA GLY A 28 -9.98 20.85 -8.83
C GLY A 28 -9.57 21.77 -9.96
N LYS A 29 -8.54 21.39 -10.74
CA LYS A 29 -8.18 22.15 -11.95
C LYS A 29 -9.14 21.94 -13.10
N LYS A 30 -9.70 20.73 -13.21
CA LYS A 30 -10.48 20.31 -14.38
C LYS A 30 -11.98 20.52 -14.23
N TYR A 31 -12.49 20.42 -13.01
CA TYR A 31 -13.93 20.46 -12.73
C TYR A 31 -14.26 21.56 -11.73
N PRO A 32 -15.47 22.14 -11.79
CA PRO A 32 -15.89 23.20 -10.87
C PRO A 32 -16.29 22.62 -9.51
N ILE A 33 -15.35 22.01 -8.80
CA ILE A 33 -15.53 21.44 -7.46
C ILE A 33 -14.66 22.17 -6.44
N ASP A 34 -15.16 22.26 -5.21
CA ASP A 34 -14.35 22.68 -4.07
C ASP A 34 -13.64 21.44 -3.50
N THR A 35 -12.35 21.31 -3.80
CA THR A 35 -11.59 20.12 -3.41
C THR A 35 -11.38 20.00 -1.91
N GLU A 36 -11.39 21.10 -1.16
CA GLU A 36 -11.25 21.05 0.30
C GLU A 36 -12.55 20.55 0.95
N VAL A 37 -13.70 20.98 0.42
CA VAL A 37 -15.01 20.45 0.83
C VAL A 37 -15.12 18.96 0.51
N GLU A 38 -14.72 18.52 -0.68
CA GLU A 38 -14.81 17.11 -1.06
C GLU A 38 -13.82 16.24 -0.27
N LYS A 39 -12.61 16.71 -0.01
CA LYS A 39 -11.68 16.03 0.92
C LYS A 39 -12.30 15.85 2.30
N ALA A 40 -12.98 16.87 2.84
CA ALA A 40 -13.67 16.79 4.13
C ALA A 40 -14.84 15.79 4.11
N ARG A 41 -15.52 15.65 2.96
CA ARG A 41 -16.61 14.68 2.74
C ARG A 41 -16.13 13.24 2.54
N ALA A 42 -14.84 12.98 2.32
CA ALA A 42 -14.32 11.65 2.01
C ALA A 42 -14.77 10.56 3.01
N LYS A 43 -14.89 10.90 4.30
CA LYS A 43 -15.34 9.98 5.36
C LYS A 43 -16.77 9.44 5.15
N GLN A 44 -17.62 10.13 4.38
CA GLN A 44 -18.97 9.65 4.03
C GLN A 44 -18.93 8.42 3.12
N TYR A 45 -17.81 8.19 2.45
CA TYR A 45 -17.59 7.07 1.54
C TYR A 45 -16.69 6.00 2.16
N TYR A 46 -16.55 6.00 3.49
CA TYR A 46 -15.80 4.98 4.21
C TYR A 46 -16.78 3.96 4.79
N THR A 47 -16.53 2.68 4.51
CA THR A 47 -17.11 1.59 5.31
C THR A 47 -16.06 1.08 6.27
N TYR A 48 -16.41 0.98 7.55
CA TYR A 48 -15.50 0.56 8.61
C TYR A 48 -15.64 -0.93 8.89
N ASP A 49 -14.50 -1.59 9.08
CA ASP A 49 -14.39 -2.91 9.71
C ASP A 49 -13.41 -2.76 10.87
N GLN A 50 -13.93 -2.74 12.09
CA GLN A 50 -13.18 -2.42 13.31
C GLN A 50 -12.44 -1.07 13.19
N ASP A 51 -11.11 -1.08 13.29
CA ASP A 51 -10.23 0.08 13.14
C ASP A 51 -9.78 0.33 11.70
N LEU A 52 -10.16 -0.53 10.75
CA LEU A 52 -9.87 -0.35 9.33
C LEU A 52 -11.02 0.34 8.60
N TYR A 53 -10.69 1.09 7.55
CA TYR A 53 -11.67 1.72 6.69
C TYR A 53 -11.41 1.39 5.22
N ASN A 54 -12.47 1.06 4.50
CA ASN A 54 -12.48 0.90 3.05
C ASN A 54 -13.05 2.17 2.43
N TYR A 55 -12.22 2.91 1.70
CA TYR A 55 -12.64 4.09 0.97
C TYR A 55 -13.21 3.71 -0.40
N HIS A 56 -14.50 3.94 -0.61
CA HIS A 56 -15.20 3.79 -1.88
C HIS A 56 -14.95 5.01 -2.78
N PHE A 57 -13.71 5.16 -3.24
CA PHE A 57 -13.25 6.31 -4.01
C PHE A 57 -14.12 6.58 -5.24
N PHE A 58 -14.46 5.56 -6.03
CA PHE A 58 -15.25 5.76 -7.25
C PHE A 58 -16.72 6.08 -6.98
N ASP A 59 -17.26 5.69 -5.82
CA ASP A 59 -18.57 6.15 -5.37
C ASP A 59 -18.53 7.64 -5.01
N HIS A 60 -17.45 8.08 -4.40
CA HIS A 60 -17.21 9.50 -4.16
C HIS A 60 -17.11 10.27 -5.49
N ILE A 61 -16.29 9.81 -6.44
CA ILE A 61 -16.18 10.45 -7.76
C ILE A 61 -17.54 10.49 -8.48
N ARG A 62 -18.36 9.43 -8.38
CA ARG A 62 -19.70 9.42 -8.96
C ARG A 62 -20.63 10.44 -8.33
N ALA A 63 -20.56 10.60 -7.00
CA ALA A 63 -21.37 11.54 -6.25
C ALA A 63 -21.03 13.01 -6.52
N LEU A 64 -19.85 13.30 -7.09
CA LEU A 64 -19.52 14.65 -7.56
C LEU A 64 -20.38 15.09 -8.76
N ALA A 65 -20.98 14.16 -9.50
CA ALA A 65 -21.84 14.44 -10.67
C ALA A 65 -21.18 15.35 -11.73
N ILE A 66 -19.86 15.29 -11.85
CA ILE A 66 -19.03 16.17 -12.71
C ILE A 66 -18.68 15.56 -14.08
N GLY A 67 -19.21 14.38 -14.38
CA GLY A 67 -18.98 13.69 -15.65
C GLY A 67 -19.11 12.18 -15.53
N ASP A 68 -18.78 11.51 -16.63
CA ASP A 68 -18.71 10.05 -16.67
C ASP A 68 -17.50 9.54 -15.86
N VAL A 69 -17.76 8.62 -14.92
CA VAL A 69 -16.76 8.10 -13.98
C VAL A 69 -15.66 7.33 -14.71
N GLN A 70 -15.96 6.61 -15.79
CA GLN A 70 -14.96 5.85 -16.53
C GLN A 70 -14.00 6.77 -17.31
N THR A 71 -14.54 7.84 -17.89
CA THR A 71 -13.75 8.90 -18.50
C THR A 71 -12.84 9.56 -17.47
N ILE A 72 -13.37 9.98 -16.32
CA ILE A 72 -12.58 10.57 -15.23
C ILE A 72 -11.49 9.60 -14.77
N ARG A 73 -11.84 8.33 -14.57
CA ARG A 73 -10.89 7.27 -14.18
C ARG A 73 -9.74 7.15 -15.19
N PHE A 74 -10.05 7.10 -16.48
CA PHE A 74 -9.05 6.99 -17.54
C PHE A 74 -8.12 8.19 -17.55
N GLU A 75 -8.67 9.40 -17.58
CA GLU A 75 -7.87 10.63 -17.65
C GLU A 75 -7.03 10.84 -16.38
N LEU A 76 -7.60 10.54 -15.21
CA LEU A 76 -6.87 10.57 -13.95
C LEU A 76 -5.74 9.54 -13.94
N SER A 77 -5.94 8.34 -14.49
CA SER A 77 -4.87 7.34 -14.58
C SER A 77 -3.71 7.79 -15.46
N LEU A 78 -3.98 8.50 -16.56
CA LEU A 78 -2.94 9.06 -17.42
C LEU A 78 -2.14 10.13 -16.67
N TYR A 79 -2.84 11.07 -16.02
CA TYR A 79 -2.21 12.12 -15.23
C TYR A 79 -1.35 11.56 -14.09
N LEU A 80 -1.85 10.55 -13.38
CA LEU A 80 -1.19 9.95 -12.23
C LEU A 80 0.06 9.15 -12.58
N ARG A 81 0.11 8.54 -13.78
CA ARG A 81 1.31 7.82 -14.27
C ARG A 81 2.51 8.73 -14.48
N GLU A 82 2.27 10.03 -14.65
CA GLU A 82 3.33 11.04 -14.77
C GLU A 82 3.84 11.51 -13.40
N GLN A 83 3.20 11.09 -12.30
CA GLN A 83 3.57 11.48 -10.95
C GLN A 83 4.52 10.44 -10.32
N SER A 84 5.42 10.90 -9.46
CA SER A 84 6.27 10.02 -8.64
C SER A 84 5.47 9.47 -7.45
N LEU A 85 4.69 8.42 -7.69
CA LEU A 85 3.80 7.82 -6.68
C LEU A 85 4.46 6.75 -5.80
N LEU A 86 5.69 6.35 -6.11
CA LEU A 86 6.48 5.45 -5.28
C LEU A 86 7.46 6.25 -4.43
N TYR A 87 7.79 5.72 -3.25
CA TYR A 87 8.94 6.23 -2.52
C TYR A 87 10.24 6.02 -3.29
N ASN A 88 11.18 6.96 -3.16
CA ASN A 88 12.45 6.96 -3.89
C ASN A 88 13.29 5.69 -3.67
N ASP A 89 13.13 5.02 -2.53
CA ASP A 89 13.84 3.78 -2.19
C ASP A 89 13.16 2.51 -2.75
N THR A 90 11.93 2.62 -3.26
CA THR A 90 11.13 1.47 -3.66
C THR A 90 11.79 0.67 -4.78
N GLN A 91 12.37 1.32 -5.81
CA GLN A 91 13.01 0.58 -6.91
C GLN A 91 14.17 -0.32 -6.43
N LYS A 92 15.03 0.21 -5.56
CA LYS A 92 16.12 -0.57 -4.97
C LYS A 92 15.59 -1.70 -4.08
N GLY A 93 14.55 -1.43 -3.30
CA GLY A 93 13.86 -2.44 -2.49
C GLY A 93 13.23 -3.56 -3.32
N LEU A 94 12.57 -3.23 -4.42
CA LEU A 94 11.97 -4.19 -5.35
C LEU A 94 13.01 -5.10 -6.01
N ALA A 95 14.16 -4.54 -6.39
CA ALA A 95 15.29 -5.34 -6.89
C ALA A 95 15.77 -6.34 -5.84
N ALA A 96 15.93 -5.91 -4.58
CA ALA A 96 16.29 -6.79 -3.48
C ALA A 96 15.23 -7.89 -3.23
N LEU A 97 13.94 -7.54 -3.21
CA LEU A 97 12.85 -8.52 -3.06
C LEU A 97 12.86 -9.56 -4.18
N LYS A 98 13.16 -9.16 -5.41
CA LYS A 98 13.28 -10.08 -6.55
C LYS A 98 14.43 -11.09 -6.33
N GLU A 99 15.58 -10.66 -5.84
CA GLU A 99 16.72 -11.53 -5.52
C GLU A 99 16.40 -12.51 -4.38
N LEU A 100 15.62 -12.07 -3.39
CA LEU A 100 15.14 -12.89 -2.27
C LEU A 100 14.08 -13.94 -2.67
N GLY A 101 13.62 -13.95 -3.92
CA GLY A 101 12.64 -14.91 -4.45
C GLY A 101 11.30 -14.28 -4.89
N GLY A 102 11.21 -12.96 -4.90
CA GLY A 102 10.00 -12.20 -5.25
C GLY A 102 9.14 -11.85 -4.04
N ALA A 103 8.12 -11.04 -4.29
CA ALA A 103 7.14 -10.64 -3.29
C ALA A 103 5.72 -10.63 -3.88
N THR A 104 4.72 -10.64 -3.02
CA THR A 104 3.31 -10.41 -3.36
C THR A 104 2.84 -9.15 -2.66
N ILE A 105 2.22 -8.23 -3.40
CA ILE A 105 1.56 -7.07 -2.78
C ILE A 105 0.35 -7.61 -2.00
N LEU A 106 0.25 -7.31 -0.72
CA LEU A 106 -0.90 -7.62 0.13
C LEU A 106 -1.44 -6.32 0.70
N THR A 107 -2.56 -5.84 0.17
CA THR A 107 -3.16 -4.57 0.59
C THR A 107 -4.58 -4.78 1.11
N PHE A 108 -4.96 -4.01 2.12
CA PHE A 108 -6.34 -3.93 2.59
C PHE A 108 -7.05 -2.78 1.85
N GLY A 109 -8.26 -3.01 1.33
CA GLY A 109 -9.02 -1.92 0.74
C GLY A 109 -10.17 -2.36 -0.15
N ASN A 110 -10.93 -1.35 -0.61
CA ASN A 110 -11.83 -1.51 -1.73
C ASN A 110 -11.06 -1.98 -2.98
N GLU A 111 -11.50 -3.08 -3.59
CA GLU A 111 -10.79 -3.73 -4.69
C GLU A 111 -10.63 -2.82 -5.91
N GLU A 112 -11.70 -2.13 -6.32
CA GLU A 112 -11.68 -1.25 -7.48
C GLU A 112 -10.65 -0.12 -7.29
N TYR A 113 -10.61 0.45 -6.09
CA TYR A 113 -9.71 1.54 -5.75
C TYR A 113 -8.25 1.08 -5.64
N GLN A 114 -7.98 -0.04 -4.97
CA GLN A 114 -6.62 -0.57 -4.86
C GLN A 114 -6.06 -0.99 -6.22
N ARG A 115 -6.87 -1.62 -7.08
CA ARG A 115 -6.48 -1.93 -8.48
C ARG A 115 -6.18 -0.67 -9.28
N PHE A 116 -6.95 0.40 -9.08
CA PHE A 116 -6.70 1.69 -9.72
C PHE A 116 -5.35 2.28 -9.32
N LYS A 117 -5.02 2.30 -8.02
CA LYS A 117 -3.72 2.78 -7.53
C LYS A 117 -2.55 2.03 -8.16
N ILE A 118 -2.62 0.69 -8.17
CA ILE A 118 -1.59 -0.16 -8.76
C ILE A 118 -1.46 0.07 -10.27
N ALA A 119 -2.57 0.22 -10.99
CA ALA A 119 -2.56 0.48 -12.43
C ALA A 119 -1.98 1.86 -12.82
N CYS A 120 -1.83 2.77 -11.85
CA CYS A 120 -1.15 4.04 -12.03
C CYS A 120 0.39 3.92 -11.90
N VAL A 121 0.91 2.77 -11.50
CA VAL A 121 2.36 2.54 -11.26
C VAL A 121 2.85 1.33 -12.06
N PRO A 122 3.28 1.52 -13.32
CA PRO A 122 3.75 0.43 -14.18
C PRO A 122 4.88 -0.42 -13.58
N GLU A 123 5.71 0.16 -12.72
CA GLU A 123 6.84 -0.51 -12.04
C GLU A 123 6.39 -1.67 -11.13
N LEU A 124 5.13 -1.66 -10.67
CA LEU A 124 4.55 -2.72 -9.84
C LEU A 124 3.88 -3.84 -10.66
N ALA A 125 3.76 -3.69 -11.98
CA ALA A 125 2.93 -4.56 -12.82
C ALA A 125 3.36 -6.05 -12.84
N TRP A 126 4.60 -6.35 -12.48
CA TRP A 126 5.13 -7.71 -12.42
C TRP A 126 4.86 -8.44 -11.10
N LEU A 127 4.42 -7.72 -10.06
CA LEU A 127 4.14 -8.30 -8.74
C LEU A 127 2.74 -8.91 -8.72
N PRO A 128 2.57 -10.13 -8.19
CA PRO A 128 1.26 -10.63 -7.79
C PRO A 128 0.61 -9.68 -6.77
N VAL A 129 -0.72 -9.56 -6.82
CA VAL A 129 -1.48 -8.68 -5.94
C VAL A 129 -2.61 -9.47 -5.28
N GLU A 130 -2.63 -9.45 -3.95
CA GLU A 130 -3.70 -9.95 -3.10
C GLU A 130 -4.35 -8.74 -2.41
N ILE A 131 -5.60 -8.43 -2.78
CA ILE A 131 -6.39 -7.36 -2.15
C ILE A 131 -7.37 -8.03 -1.20
N VAL A 132 -7.30 -7.68 0.08
CA VAL A 132 -8.12 -8.29 1.13
C VAL A 132 -9.09 -7.26 1.72
N GLN A 133 -10.26 -7.74 2.15
CA GLN A 133 -11.26 -6.93 2.85
C GLN A 133 -11.37 -7.27 4.34
N GLN A 134 -10.48 -8.13 4.83
CA GLN A 134 -10.36 -8.49 6.24
C GLN A 134 -8.99 -8.06 6.80
N HIS A 135 -8.86 -7.96 8.12
CA HIS A 135 -7.55 -7.72 8.74
C HIS A 135 -6.51 -8.75 8.29
N LYS A 136 -5.29 -8.28 8.01
CA LYS A 136 -4.17 -9.14 7.62
C LYS A 136 -3.89 -10.26 8.62
N ARG A 137 -4.10 -10.03 9.92
CA ARG A 137 -3.98 -11.08 10.96
C ARG A 137 -4.91 -12.28 10.70
N HIS A 138 -6.16 -12.01 10.31
CA HIS A 138 -7.15 -13.06 10.02
C HIS A 138 -6.81 -13.73 8.71
N PHE A 139 -6.44 -12.94 7.69
CA PHE A 139 -5.97 -13.44 6.41
C PHE A 139 -4.83 -14.46 6.57
N PHE A 140 -3.78 -14.13 7.33
CA PHE A 140 -2.68 -15.05 7.58
C PHE A 140 -3.12 -16.27 8.40
N SER A 141 -3.92 -16.08 9.44
CA SER A 141 -4.39 -17.19 10.29
C SER A 141 -5.19 -18.23 9.51
N GLU A 142 -5.98 -17.80 8.54
CA GLU A 142 -6.89 -18.66 7.77
C GLU A 142 -6.24 -19.27 6.53
N ASN A 143 -5.28 -18.56 5.91
CA ASN A 143 -4.78 -18.93 4.58
C ASN A 143 -3.31 -19.38 4.56
N TYR A 144 -2.54 -19.14 5.64
CA TYR A 144 -1.11 -19.39 5.64
C TYR A 144 -0.63 -20.14 6.89
N THR A 145 -0.32 -21.42 6.69
CA THR A 145 0.31 -22.28 7.70
C THR A 145 1.84 -22.38 7.52
N GLN A 146 2.37 -21.92 6.38
CA GLN A 146 3.80 -21.94 6.08
C GLN A 146 4.50 -20.65 6.55
N PRO A 147 5.78 -20.73 6.95
CA PRO A 147 6.55 -19.54 7.30
C PRO A 147 6.62 -18.51 6.18
N CYS A 148 6.27 -17.26 6.48
CA CYS A 148 6.33 -16.14 5.55
C CYS A 148 6.77 -14.85 6.25
N ILE A 149 7.05 -13.82 5.44
CA ILE A 149 7.43 -12.48 5.92
C ILE A 149 6.35 -11.49 5.47
N LEU A 150 5.91 -10.62 6.37
CA LEU A 150 5.08 -9.45 6.07
C LEU A 150 5.88 -8.17 6.29
N ILE A 151 5.89 -7.29 5.28
CA ILE A 151 6.44 -5.94 5.35
C ILE A 151 5.29 -4.93 5.29
N ASP A 152 5.13 -4.10 6.32
CA ASP A 152 3.99 -3.16 6.44
C ASP A 152 4.40 -1.90 7.21
N ASP A 153 3.75 -0.75 6.95
CA ASP A 153 3.99 0.48 7.70
C ASP A 153 3.24 0.49 9.03
N LYS A 154 2.09 -0.19 9.08
CA LYS A 154 1.26 -0.32 10.28
C LYS A 154 1.91 -1.29 11.25
N ASP A 155 1.94 -0.91 12.52
CA ASP A 155 2.53 -1.75 13.55
C ASP A 155 1.61 -2.93 13.89
N LEU A 156 1.97 -4.11 13.36
CA LEU A 156 1.26 -5.37 13.56
C LEU A 156 2.03 -6.34 14.47
N TYR A 157 3.08 -5.86 15.14
CA TYR A 157 3.91 -6.70 15.99
C TYR A 157 3.10 -7.32 17.12
N GLY A 158 3.27 -8.63 17.32
CA GLY A 158 2.53 -9.41 18.32
C GLY A 158 1.07 -9.70 17.96
N GLN A 159 0.57 -9.25 16.80
CA GLN A 159 -0.81 -9.47 16.36
C GLN A 159 -0.94 -10.56 15.28
N LEU A 160 0.18 -10.96 14.68
CA LEU A 160 0.21 -11.96 13.60
C LEU A 160 0.47 -13.37 14.15
N PRO A 161 0.07 -14.43 13.42
CA PRO A 161 0.45 -15.80 13.75
C PRO A 161 1.97 -15.96 13.85
N SER A 162 2.44 -16.90 14.68
CA SER A 162 3.87 -17.16 14.87
C SER A 162 4.60 -17.66 13.60
N THR A 163 3.85 -18.04 12.56
CA THR A 163 4.36 -18.40 11.24
C THR A 163 4.71 -17.17 10.39
N VAL A 164 4.30 -15.96 10.79
CA VAL A 164 4.54 -14.73 10.05
C VAL A 164 5.61 -13.91 10.77
N GLU A 165 6.77 -13.80 10.13
CA GLU A 165 7.77 -12.82 10.54
C GLU A 165 7.32 -11.43 10.10
N PHE A 166 7.31 -10.48 11.02
CA PHE A 166 6.89 -9.11 10.75
C PHE A 166 8.07 -8.16 10.68
N ILE A 167 8.14 -7.38 9.61
CA ILE A 167 9.11 -6.29 9.43
C ILE A 167 8.33 -5.00 9.23
N LYS A 168 8.39 -4.08 10.18
CA LYS A 168 7.77 -2.77 10.02
C LYS A 168 8.61 -1.88 9.10
N ILE A 169 7.98 -1.15 8.19
CA ILE A 169 8.62 0.00 7.54
C ILE A 169 8.28 1.27 8.32
N ASP A 170 9.27 1.83 9.02
CA ASP A 170 9.11 3.08 9.78
C ASP A 170 10.05 4.13 9.22
N ARG A 171 9.52 4.91 8.28
CA ARG A 171 10.29 5.96 7.56
C ARG A 171 10.76 7.09 8.47
N THR A 172 10.21 7.20 9.68
CA THR A 172 10.55 8.22 10.67
C THR A 172 11.69 7.81 11.60
N GLN A 173 12.01 6.51 11.65
CA GLN A 173 12.97 5.98 12.61
C GLN A 173 14.39 6.52 12.36
N PRO A 174 15.21 6.71 13.42
CA PRO A 174 16.50 7.38 13.30
C PRO A 174 17.60 6.53 12.65
N ARG A 175 17.46 5.20 12.65
CA ARG A 175 18.46 4.26 12.11
C ARG A 175 17.92 3.50 10.90
N PRO A 176 18.76 3.11 9.93
CA PRO A 176 18.29 2.34 8.77
C PRO A 176 17.56 1.04 9.15
N ILE A 177 18.05 0.36 10.19
CA ILE A 177 17.50 -0.89 10.72
C ILE A 177 17.42 -0.80 12.24
N MET A 178 16.34 -1.32 12.81
CA MET A 178 16.20 -1.60 14.23
C MET A 178 15.79 -3.05 14.41
N ASP A 179 16.48 -3.75 15.30
CA ASP A 179 16.17 -5.11 15.72
C ASP A 179 16.27 -5.17 17.24
N ARG A 180 15.13 -5.36 17.92
CA ARG A 180 15.04 -5.35 19.38
C ARG A 180 13.99 -6.35 19.86
N GLY A 181 14.43 -7.44 20.48
CA GLY A 181 13.52 -8.39 21.14
C GLY A 181 12.52 -9.05 20.17
N GLY A 182 12.93 -9.31 18.93
CA GLY A 182 12.07 -9.88 17.89
C GLY A 182 11.21 -8.85 17.15
N TYR A 183 11.19 -7.59 17.58
CA TYR A 183 10.65 -6.50 16.78
C TYR A 183 11.70 -6.01 15.78
N ARG A 184 11.37 -6.08 14.50
CA ARG A 184 12.24 -5.74 13.39
C ARG A 184 11.62 -4.60 12.58
N SER A 185 12.39 -3.55 12.32
CA SER A 185 11.93 -2.44 11.48
C SER A 185 13.03 -1.85 10.61
N ILE A 186 12.64 -1.45 9.39
CA ILE A 186 13.50 -0.80 8.40
C ILE A 186 12.99 0.60 8.12
N ARG A 187 13.89 1.55 7.87
CA ARG A 187 13.51 2.92 7.54
C ARG A 187 13.06 3.05 6.09
N ALA A 188 13.66 2.26 5.21
CA ALA A 188 13.42 2.27 3.78
C ALA A 188 13.41 0.82 3.28
N LEU A 189 12.61 0.54 2.26
CA LEU A 189 12.54 -0.78 1.65
C LEU A 189 13.89 -1.18 1.05
N ALA A 190 14.72 -0.22 0.65
CA ALA A 190 16.10 -0.47 0.23
C ALA A 190 16.96 -1.21 1.28
N ASN A 191 16.55 -1.26 2.55
CA ASN A 191 17.23 -1.99 3.63
C ASN A 191 16.70 -3.42 3.84
N ILE A 192 15.72 -3.88 3.03
CA ILE A 192 15.08 -5.17 3.25
C ILE A 192 16.04 -6.36 3.17
N ARG A 193 17.03 -6.28 2.28
CA ARG A 193 18.00 -7.36 2.08
C ARG A 193 18.81 -7.61 3.34
N GLU A 194 19.35 -6.54 3.93
CA GLU A 194 20.19 -6.61 5.12
C GLU A 194 19.43 -7.20 6.31
N ILE A 195 18.15 -6.84 6.50
CA ILE A 195 17.38 -7.40 7.62
C ILE A 195 16.99 -8.87 7.40
N VAL A 196 16.65 -9.28 6.17
CA VAL A 196 16.27 -10.66 5.87
C VAL A 196 17.48 -11.61 5.84
N GLU A 197 18.63 -11.17 5.32
CA GLU A 197 19.83 -12.00 5.22
C GLU A 197 20.60 -12.13 6.55
N ASN A 198 20.46 -11.20 7.50
CA ASN A 198 21.07 -11.29 8.83
C ASN A 198 20.51 -12.46 9.69
N GLU A 199 19.65 -13.32 9.14
CA GLU A 199 19.18 -14.58 9.75
C GLU A 199 19.97 -15.83 9.31
N VAL A 200 20.98 -15.71 8.43
CA VAL A 200 21.81 -16.84 7.94
C VAL A 200 23.18 -16.90 8.59
#